data_AF-A0AA86W424-F1
#
_entry.id   AF-A0AA86W424-F1
#
_cell.length_a   1.000
_cell.length_b   1.000
_cell.length_c   1.000
_cell.angle_alpha   90.00
_cell.angle_beta   90.00
_cell.angle_gamma   90.00
#
_symmetry.space_group_name_H-M   'P 1'
#
loop_
_entity.id
_entity.type
_entity.pdbx_description
1 polymer ?
#
loop_
_entity_poly.entity_id
_entity_poly.type
_entity_poly.pdbx_seq_one_letter_code
_entity_poly.pdbx_strand_id
1 'polypeptide(L)'
;MQMKFVVKKAWSSGGRVGALEIGSCPGPIETPALLLSTRKGLPHFIAPDLLTSLPSPDSHLLQISPLHFLEGLASTTISKIGGLHQMLGLHQYGIAAVARDSVQCLPESKGATKHGACFETPCGRLLIKPKDYVEMISCMTPNIWASLADEVPAWVSDQRNKTSVDRTVRWLDDCLALNPVNDYVFLFYSSRDMNCVSKFMNSWKFNNRNDCGFNNVLSYFESLGWEDEIELQNK
;
A
#
# COMPACT_ATOMS: atom_id res chain seq x y z
N MET A 1 8.54 11.47 -10.13
CA MET A 1 7.39 11.22 -11.02
C MET A 1 6.16 11.68 -10.25
N GLN A 2 5.29 12.55 -10.77
CA GLN A 2 4.23 13.17 -9.96
C GLN A 2 2.92 12.37 -10.09
N MET A 3 2.42 11.82 -8.98
CA MET A 3 1.08 11.26 -8.84
C MET A 3 0.14 12.40 -8.43
N LYS A 4 -1.04 12.45 -9.03
CA LYS A 4 -2.04 13.48 -8.71
C LYS A 4 -3.41 12.84 -8.58
N PHE A 5 -4.05 13.08 -7.44
CA PHE A 5 -5.43 12.64 -7.21
C PHE A 5 -6.36 13.85 -7.16
N VAL A 6 -7.46 13.77 -7.91
CA VAL A 6 -8.48 14.82 -7.99
C VAL A 6 -9.83 14.24 -7.59
N VAL A 7 -10.45 14.79 -6.55
CA VAL A 7 -11.85 14.48 -6.22
C VAL A 7 -12.76 15.30 -7.13
N LYS A 8 -13.57 14.63 -7.94
CA LYS A 8 -14.53 15.25 -8.86
C LYS A 8 -15.87 15.49 -8.18
N LYS A 9 -16.29 14.54 -7.34
CA LYS A 9 -17.55 14.61 -6.61
C LYS A 9 -17.45 13.84 -5.30
N ALA A 10 -18.02 14.43 -4.25
CA ALA A 10 -18.25 13.79 -2.97
C ALA A 10 -19.75 13.82 -2.66
N TRP A 11 -20.24 12.78 -2.01
CA TRP A 11 -21.63 12.69 -1.55
C TRP A 11 -21.67 12.76 -0.02
N SER A 12 -22.81 13.17 0.55
CA SER A 12 -23.01 13.21 2.00
C SER A 12 -22.78 11.85 2.66
N SER A 13 -23.13 10.76 1.95
CA SER A 13 -22.90 9.37 2.37
C SER A 13 -21.44 8.91 2.41
N GLY A 14 -20.48 9.81 2.19
CA GLY A 14 -19.04 9.50 2.18
C GLY A 14 -18.51 8.88 0.87
N GLY A 15 -19.39 8.60 -0.10
CA GLY A 15 -19.01 8.20 -1.44
C GLY A 15 -18.17 9.28 -2.13
N ARG A 16 -17.13 8.87 -2.86
CA ARG A 16 -16.25 9.79 -3.60
C ARG A 16 -15.94 9.24 -4.98
N VAL A 17 -16.04 10.11 -5.97
CA VAL A 17 -15.62 9.87 -7.35
C VAL A 17 -14.53 10.86 -7.68
N GLY A 18 -13.51 10.37 -8.37
CA GLY A 18 -12.28 11.09 -8.60
C GLY A 18 -11.46 10.47 -9.72
N ALA A 19 -10.29 11.02 -9.95
CA ALA A 19 -9.35 10.52 -10.94
C ALA A 19 -7.94 10.53 -10.35
N LEU A 20 -7.18 9.47 -10.64
CA LEU A 20 -5.82 9.28 -10.23
C LEU A 20 -4.90 9.29 -11.46
N GLU A 21 -4.02 10.28 -11.55
CA GLU A 21 -2.98 10.38 -12.56
C GLU A 21 -1.69 9.74 -12.02
N ILE A 22 -1.16 8.76 -12.76
CA ILE A 22 0.11 8.07 -12.48
C ILE A 22 0.95 8.11 -13.74
N GLY A 23 2.22 8.51 -13.62
CA GLY A 23 3.10 8.72 -14.78
C GLY A 23 3.37 7.48 -15.66
N SER A 24 3.11 6.26 -15.18
CA SER A 24 3.22 5.03 -15.99
C SER A 24 1.95 4.67 -16.75
N CYS A 25 0.81 5.28 -16.44
CA CYS A 25 -0.47 4.97 -17.08
C CYS A 25 -0.71 5.93 -18.25
N PRO A 26 -1.33 5.46 -19.35
CA PRO A 26 -1.60 6.28 -20.53
C PRO A 26 -2.66 7.38 -20.30
N GLY A 27 -3.44 7.27 -19.23
CA GLY A 27 -4.47 8.23 -18.86
C GLY A 27 -4.81 8.17 -17.37
N PRO A 28 -5.68 9.07 -16.91
CA PRO A 28 -6.17 9.05 -15.53
C PRO A 28 -7.01 7.78 -15.26
N ILE A 29 -6.85 7.23 -14.06
CA ILE A 29 -7.64 6.10 -13.56
C ILE A 29 -8.81 6.67 -12.76
N GLU A 30 -10.04 6.40 -13.19
CA GLU A 30 -11.24 6.84 -12.49
C GLU A 30 -11.43 6.06 -11.19
N THR A 31 -11.77 6.73 -10.09
CA THR A 31 -12.07 6.09 -8.80
C THR A 31 -13.57 6.10 -8.53
N PRO A 32 -14.17 5.00 -8.01
CA PRO A 32 -13.51 3.82 -7.45
C PRO A 32 -12.87 2.90 -8.50
N ALA A 33 -11.62 2.49 -8.26
CA ALA A 33 -10.84 1.61 -9.14
C ALA A 33 -10.49 0.31 -8.43
N LEU A 34 -10.43 -0.79 -9.17
CA LEU A 34 -9.98 -2.08 -8.65
C LEU A 34 -8.45 -2.21 -8.84
N LEU A 35 -7.75 -2.68 -7.81
CA LEU A 35 -6.37 -3.11 -7.94
C LEU A 35 -6.33 -4.61 -8.22
N LEU A 36 -5.79 -5.02 -9.37
CA LEU A 36 -5.64 -6.43 -9.71
C LEU A 36 -4.52 -7.03 -8.87
N SER A 37 -4.86 -7.95 -7.97
CA SER A 37 -3.86 -8.67 -7.18
C SER A 37 -3.04 -9.61 -8.06
N THR A 38 -1.73 -9.52 -7.91
CA THR A 38 -0.77 -10.35 -8.66
C THR A 38 0.12 -11.15 -7.71
N ARG A 39 0.75 -12.19 -8.24
CA ARG A 39 1.87 -12.86 -7.59
C ARG A 39 3.07 -12.80 -8.53
N LYS A 40 4.18 -12.26 -8.03
CA LYS A 40 5.40 -12.01 -8.84
C LYS A 40 5.13 -11.13 -10.07
N GLY A 41 4.15 -10.22 -9.99
CA GLY A 41 3.92 -9.18 -11.01
C GLY A 41 2.86 -9.48 -12.07
N LEU A 42 2.30 -10.69 -12.13
CA LEU A 42 1.23 -11.03 -13.06
C LEU A 42 -0.01 -11.58 -12.33
N PRO A 43 -1.24 -11.23 -12.78
CA PRO A 43 -2.45 -11.85 -12.26
C PRO A 43 -2.45 -13.35 -12.52
N HIS A 44 -3.09 -14.09 -11.62
CA HIS A 44 -3.16 -15.54 -11.75
C HIS A 44 -3.95 -15.95 -13.00
N PHE A 45 -3.40 -16.86 -13.80
CA PHE A 45 -4.00 -17.35 -15.05
C PHE A 45 -4.25 -16.30 -16.15
N ILE A 46 -3.64 -15.11 -16.07
CA ILE A 46 -3.69 -14.10 -17.13
C ILE A 46 -2.27 -13.85 -17.64
N ALA A 47 -2.01 -14.28 -18.87
CA ALA A 47 -0.74 -14.00 -19.53
C ALA A 47 -0.64 -12.50 -19.89
N PRO A 48 0.58 -11.94 -20.01
CA PRO A 48 0.76 -10.50 -20.25
C PRO A 48 0.05 -9.95 -21.49
N ASP A 49 -0.02 -10.74 -22.56
CA ASP A 49 -0.74 -10.44 -23.80
C ASP A 49 -2.25 -10.33 -23.57
N LEU A 50 -2.80 -11.15 -22.68
CA LEU A 50 -4.21 -11.14 -22.31
C LEU A 50 -4.58 -9.98 -21.38
N LEU A 51 -3.62 -9.31 -20.72
CA LEU A 51 -3.94 -8.14 -19.89
C LEU A 51 -4.60 -7.02 -20.69
N THR A 52 -4.23 -6.88 -21.96
CA THR A 52 -4.83 -5.88 -22.87
C THR A 52 -6.30 -6.17 -23.22
N SER A 53 -6.77 -7.40 -22.98
CA SER A 53 -8.18 -7.78 -23.18
C SER A 53 -9.09 -7.38 -22.02
N LEU A 54 -8.51 -7.00 -20.88
CA LEU A 54 -9.27 -6.54 -19.73
C LEU A 54 -9.87 -5.14 -19.98
N PRO A 55 -10.97 -4.78 -19.30
CA PRO A 55 -11.56 -3.45 -19.42
C PRO A 55 -10.54 -2.34 -19.16
N SER A 56 -10.37 -1.46 -20.15
CA SER A 56 -9.47 -0.30 -20.09
C SER A 56 -10.26 0.99 -19.90
N PRO A 57 -9.83 1.94 -19.05
CA PRO A 57 -8.57 1.96 -18.27
C PRO A 57 -8.64 1.24 -16.91
N ASP A 58 -9.80 0.69 -16.53
CA ASP A 58 -10.09 0.24 -15.16
C ASP A 58 -9.16 -0.89 -14.65
N SER A 59 -8.51 -1.62 -15.56
CA SER A 59 -7.64 -2.76 -15.24
C SER A 59 -6.14 -2.43 -15.26
N HIS A 60 -5.76 -1.14 -15.29
CA HIS A 60 -4.37 -0.72 -15.42
C HIS A 60 -3.60 -0.63 -14.09
N LEU A 61 -4.25 -0.90 -12.95
CA LEU A 61 -3.61 -0.92 -11.62
C LEU A 61 -3.38 -2.34 -11.14
N LEU A 62 -2.12 -2.65 -10.82
CA LEU A 62 -1.68 -3.94 -10.32
C LEU A 62 -1.17 -3.83 -8.90
N GLN A 63 -1.69 -4.66 -8.00
CA GLN A 63 -1.12 -4.84 -6.67
C GLN A 63 -0.08 -5.95 -6.71
N ILE A 64 1.12 -5.68 -6.19
CA ILE A 64 2.19 -6.66 -6.00
C ILE A 64 2.57 -6.75 -4.53
N SER A 65 3.09 -7.90 -4.10
CA SER A 65 3.88 -7.97 -2.86
C SER A 65 5.37 -8.05 -3.18
N PRO A 66 6.20 -7.11 -2.69
CA PRO A 66 7.66 -7.20 -2.78
C PRO A 66 8.21 -8.52 -2.25
N LEU A 67 7.53 -9.12 -1.26
CA LEU A 67 7.97 -10.35 -0.61
C LEU A 67 7.94 -11.56 -1.55
N HIS A 68 7.09 -11.55 -2.59
CA HIS A 68 7.04 -12.63 -3.58
C HIS A 68 8.34 -12.77 -4.39
N PHE A 69 9.20 -11.75 -4.39
CA PHE A 69 10.46 -11.76 -5.13
C PHE A 69 11.66 -12.20 -4.28
N LEU A 70 11.51 -12.32 -2.95
CA LEU A 70 12.60 -12.67 -2.04
C LEU A 70 13.20 -14.06 -2.29
N GLU A 71 12.36 -15.02 -2.68
CA GLU A 71 12.77 -16.38 -3.02
C GLU A 71 13.26 -16.50 -4.48
N GLY A 72 13.18 -15.42 -5.26
CA GLY A 72 13.47 -15.42 -6.69
C GLY A 72 14.72 -14.60 -7.02
N LEU A 73 14.50 -13.53 -7.79
CA LEU A 73 15.57 -12.65 -8.23
C LEU A 73 16.00 -11.72 -7.10
N ALA A 74 17.30 -11.58 -6.89
CA ALA A 74 17.84 -10.58 -5.97
C ALA A 74 17.36 -9.17 -6.38
N SER A 75 16.99 -8.34 -5.40
CA SER A 75 16.51 -6.97 -5.63
C SER A 75 17.49 -6.13 -6.45
N THR A 76 18.80 -6.34 -6.27
CA THR A 76 19.85 -5.68 -7.06
C THR A 76 19.80 -6.05 -8.54
N THR A 77 19.38 -7.26 -8.88
CA THR A 77 19.16 -7.69 -10.28
C THR A 77 17.93 -7.00 -10.86
N ILE A 78 16.83 -6.88 -10.11
CA ILE A 78 15.63 -6.15 -10.53
C ILE A 78 15.97 -4.68 -10.80
N SER A 79 16.76 -4.07 -9.92
CA SER A 79 17.26 -2.69 -10.10
C SER A 79 18.10 -2.56 -11.37
N LYS A 80 19.03 -3.48 -11.64
CA LYS A 80 19.85 -3.49 -12.87
C LYS A 80 19.03 -3.65 -14.15
N ILE A 81 17.92 -4.39 -14.11
CA ILE A 81 17.00 -4.53 -15.24
C ILE A 81 16.26 -3.21 -15.50
N GLY A 82 16.08 -2.36 -14.49
CA GLY A 82 15.35 -1.10 -14.58
C GLY A 82 14.04 -1.09 -13.79
N GLY A 83 13.91 -1.95 -12.78
CA GLY A 83 12.72 -2.04 -11.93
C GLY A 83 11.64 -2.98 -12.48
N LEU A 84 10.49 -3.03 -11.80
CA LEU A 84 9.45 -4.01 -12.10
C LEU A 84 8.73 -3.76 -13.41
N HIS A 85 8.49 -2.49 -13.78
CA HIS A 85 7.88 -2.15 -15.06
C HIS A 85 8.68 -2.73 -16.24
N GLN A 86 10.01 -2.60 -16.20
CA GLN A 86 10.89 -3.11 -17.24
C GLN A 86 11.01 -4.64 -17.20
N MET A 87 11.14 -5.21 -16.01
CA MET A 87 11.27 -6.66 -15.84
C MET A 87 10.03 -7.43 -16.31
N LEU A 88 8.83 -6.86 -16.12
CA LEU A 88 7.57 -7.50 -16.47
C LEU A 88 7.03 -7.09 -17.84
N GLY A 89 7.66 -6.10 -18.50
CA GLY A 89 7.14 -5.53 -19.76
C GLY A 89 5.84 -4.73 -19.58
N LEU A 90 5.56 -4.24 -18.37
CA LEU A 90 4.30 -3.58 -17.98
C LEU A 90 4.47 -2.06 -17.93
N HIS A 91 4.92 -1.47 -19.04
CA HIS A 91 5.24 -0.05 -19.13
C HIS A 91 4.03 0.89 -19.01
N GLN A 92 2.84 0.39 -19.36
CA GLN A 92 1.58 1.15 -19.41
C GLN A 92 0.64 0.87 -18.22
N TYR A 93 1.16 0.23 -17.18
CA TYR A 93 0.41 -0.16 -15.98
C TYR A 93 0.96 0.57 -14.76
N GLY A 94 0.09 0.86 -13.81
CA GLY A 94 0.44 1.32 -12.48
C GLY A 94 0.72 0.13 -11.56
N ILE A 95 1.82 0.18 -10.83
CA ILE A 95 2.21 -0.84 -9.85
C ILE A 95 2.09 -0.24 -8.45
N ALA A 96 1.25 -0.87 -7.62
CA ALA A 96 1.09 -0.61 -6.20
C ALA A 96 1.73 -1.74 -5.39
N ALA A 97 2.83 -1.45 -4.69
CA ALA A 97 3.52 -2.41 -3.85
C ALA A 97 2.93 -2.44 -2.42
N VAL A 98 2.48 -3.60 -1.96
CA VAL A 98 1.94 -3.80 -0.62
C VAL A 98 2.60 -5.02 -0.01
N ALA A 99 3.19 -4.90 1.19
CA ALA A 99 3.89 -6.03 1.82
C ALA A 99 3.00 -7.28 1.98
N ARG A 100 1.71 -7.08 2.25
CA ARG A 100 0.69 -8.13 2.39
C ARG A 100 0.48 -8.93 1.10
N ASP A 101 0.39 -10.26 1.23
CA ASP A 101 -0.12 -11.12 0.15
C ASP A 101 -1.65 -11.12 0.17
N SER A 102 -2.28 -10.44 -0.79
CA SER A 102 -3.75 -10.42 -0.95
C SER A 102 -4.32 -11.74 -1.49
N VAL A 103 -3.50 -12.60 -2.10
CA VAL A 103 -3.96 -13.84 -2.75
C VAL A 103 -3.95 -15.01 -1.77
N GLN A 104 -2.90 -15.13 -0.97
CA GLN A 104 -2.80 -16.12 0.11
C GLN A 104 -2.95 -15.42 1.47
N CYS A 105 -4.15 -14.91 1.76
CA CYS A 105 -4.45 -14.36 3.07
C CYS A 105 -4.43 -15.47 4.14
N LEU A 106 -3.34 -15.59 4.89
CA LEU A 106 -3.37 -16.12 6.26
C LEU A 106 -2.56 -15.17 7.16
N PRO A 107 -3.22 -14.30 7.94
CA PRO A 107 -2.55 -13.50 8.94
C PRO A 107 -2.24 -14.38 10.16
N GLU A 108 -1.13 -15.12 10.13
CA GLU A 108 -0.53 -15.55 11.38
C GLU A 108 0.34 -14.42 11.93
N SER A 109 -0.33 -13.50 12.64
CA SER A 109 0.26 -12.42 13.45
C SER A 109 1.21 -12.91 14.58
N LYS A 110 1.66 -14.16 14.52
CA LYS A 110 2.65 -14.74 15.42
C LYS A 110 4.03 -14.21 15.05
N GLY A 111 4.24 -12.94 15.38
CA GLY A 111 5.56 -12.45 15.78
C GLY A 111 6.18 -11.37 14.90
N ALA A 112 5.37 -10.36 14.54
CA ALA A 112 5.91 -9.01 14.42
C ALA A 112 6.66 -8.65 15.71
N THR A 113 7.93 -8.29 15.57
CA THR A 113 8.81 -7.94 16.70
C THR A 113 8.85 -6.43 16.88
N LYS A 114 9.63 -5.92 17.83
CA LYS A 114 9.92 -4.48 17.91
C LYS A 114 10.64 -3.96 16.65
N HIS A 115 11.35 -4.84 15.93
CA HIS A 115 12.30 -4.46 14.88
C HIS A 115 11.77 -4.62 13.46
N GLY A 116 10.68 -5.35 13.25
CA GLY A 116 10.16 -5.60 11.92
C GLY A 116 8.92 -6.48 11.88
N ALA A 117 8.28 -6.46 10.72
CA ALA A 117 7.13 -7.29 10.39
C ALA A 117 7.59 -8.70 10.04
N CYS A 118 6.77 -9.69 10.36
CA CYS A 118 7.12 -11.08 10.11
C CYS A 118 6.13 -11.72 9.14
N PHE A 119 6.65 -12.45 8.18
CA PHE A 119 5.89 -13.04 7.09
C PHE A 119 6.21 -14.52 6.97
N GLU A 120 5.19 -15.33 6.77
CA GLU A 120 5.35 -16.75 6.41
C GLU A 120 5.51 -16.84 4.90
N THR A 121 6.55 -17.55 4.47
CA THR A 121 6.86 -17.82 3.07
C THR A 121 6.94 -19.34 2.86
N PRO A 122 6.83 -19.84 1.61
CA PRO A 122 7.12 -21.25 1.32
C PRO A 122 8.48 -21.73 1.86
N CYS A 123 9.49 -20.85 1.96
CA CYS A 123 10.79 -21.14 2.57
C CYS A 123 10.84 -20.95 4.10
N GLY A 124 9.71 -20.69 4.75
CA GLY A 124 9.60 -20.49 6.20
C GLY A 124 9.40 -19.04 6.60
N ARG A 125 9.66 -18.77 7.88
CA ARG A 125 9.34 -17.49 8.50
C ARG A 125 10.45 -16.46 8.30
N LEU A 126 10.07 -15.29 7.80
CA LEU A 126 11.01 -14.20 7.51
C LEU A 126 10.66 -12.93 8.29
N LEU A 127 11.67 -12.30 8.90
CA LEU A 127 11.57 -11.00 9.54
C LEU A 127 12.07 -9.91 8.59
N ILE A 128 11.22 -8.95 8.26
CA ILE A 128 11.54 -7.83 7.38
C ILE A 128 11.56 -6.54 8.20
N LYS A 129 12.71 -5.85 8.20
CA LYS A 129 12.86 -4.55 8.85
C LYS A 129 12.45 -3.43 7.88
N PRO A 130 12.07 -2.24 8.38
CA PRO A 130 11.79 -1.07 7.53
C PRO A 130 12.91 -0.78 6.53
N LYS A 131 14.17 -0.89 6.95
CA LYS A 131 15.33 -0.70 6.07
C LYS A 131 15.37 -1.66 4.89
N ASP A 132 15.26 -2.96 5.17
CA ASP A 132 15.31 -3.98 4.14
C ASP A 132 14.10 -3.84 3.19
N TYR A 133 12.95 -3.41 3.71
CA TYR A 133 11.77 -3.14 2.92
C TYR A 133 11.92 -1.95 1.97
N VAL A 134 12.40 -0.81 2.47
CA VAL A 134 12.64 0.38 1.62
C VAL A 134 13.70 0.07 0.56
N GLU A 135 14.74 -0.70 0.88
CA GLU A 135 15.72 -1.14 -0.12
C GLU A 135 15.07 -1.98 -1.24
N MET A 136 14.16 -2.89 -0.91
CA MET A 136 13.38 -3.63 -1.91
C MET A 136 12.52 -2.70 -2.77
N ILE A 137 11.80 -1.76 -2.15
CA ILE A 137 10.96 -0.79 -2.87
C ILE A 137 11.81 0.06 -3.83
N SER A 138 12.94 0.57 -3.38
CA SER A 138 13.87 1.35 -4.20
C SER A 138 14.43 0.56 -5.38
N CYS A 139 14.65 -0.73 -5.22
CA CYS A 139 15.09 -1.60 -6.32
C CYS A 139 13.97 -1.90 -7.33
N MET A 140 12.73 -2.01 -6.84
CA MET A 140 11.55 -2.38 -7.62
C MET A 140 10.90 -1.20 -8.34
N THR A 141 11.10 0.01 -7.83
CA THR A 141 10.57 1.29 -8.35
C THR A 141 9.07 1.24 -8.70
N PRO A 142 8.18 0.83 -7.77
CA PRO A 142 6.74 0.87 -8.01
C PRO A 142 6.25 2.32 -8.09
N ASN A 143 5.05 2.55 -8.65
CA ASN A 143 4.46 3.89 -8.69
C ASN A 143 3.92 4.32 -7.32
N ILE A 144 3.40 3.35 -6.57
CA ILE A 144 2.77 3.54 -5.27
C ILE A 144 3.27 2.42 -4.37
N TRP A 145 3.52 2.71 -3.10
CA TRP A 145 3.84 1.64 -2.15
C TRP A 145 3.28 1.88 -0.76
N ALA A 146 3.00 0.79 -0.06
CA ALA A 146 2.51 0.78 1.31
C ALA A 146 3.66 0.62 2.29
N SER A 147 3.73 1.40 3.36
CA SER A 147 4.71 1.13 4.43
C SER A 147 4.44 -0.21 5.12
N LEU A 148 5.46 -0.76 5.78
CA LEU A 148 5.27 -1.91 6.66
C LEU A 148 4.29 -1.57 7.80
N ALA A 149 3.42 -2.51 8.13
CA ALA A 149 2.49 -2.40 9.24
C ALA A 149 2.52 -3.66 10.12
N ASP A 150 2.24 -3.49 11.41
CA ASP A 150 2.03 -4.60 12.34
C ASP A 150 0.55 -5.03 12.23
N GLU A 151 0.25 -5.87 11.24
CA GLU A 151 -1.10 -6.38 11.02
C GLU A 151 -1.50 -7.38 12.10
N VAL A 152 -2.64 -7.11 12.76
CA VAL A 152 -3.21 -7.98 13.79
C VAL A 152 -4.66 -8.33 13.45
N PRO A 153 -5.13 -9.54 13.79
CA PRO A 153 -6.53 -9.89 13.65
C PRO A 153 -7.43 -8.94 14.42
N ALA A 154 -8.66 -8.78 13.96
CA ALA A 154 -9.63 -7.87 14.55
C ALA A 154 -10.02 -8.18 16.01
N TRP A 155 -9.80 -9.41 16.46
CA TRP A 155 -10.20 -9.91 17.78
C TRP A 155 -9.05 -9.91 18.81
N VAL A 156 -7.93 -9.22 18.53
CA VAL A 156 -6.86 -9.06 19.54
C VAL A 156 -7.30 -8.10 20.65
N SER A 157 -6.65 -8.18 21.81
CA SER A 157 -6.90 -7.24 22.91
C SER A 157 -6.51 -5.81 22.56
N ASP A 158 -7.15 -4.83 23.21
CA ASP A 158 -6.84 -3.40 23.06
C ASP A 158 -5.36 -3.10 23.26
N GLN A 159 -4.71 -3.78 24.21
CA GLN A 159 -3.29 -3.59 24.49
C GLN A 159 -2.41 -4.05 23.31
N ARG A 160 -2.74 -5.19 22.69
CA ARG A 160 -2.03 -5.67 21.50
C ARG A 160 -2.29 -4.76 20.30
N ASN A 161 -3.51 -4.25 20.16
CA ASN A 161 -3.89 -3.32 19.09
C ASN A 161 -3.13 -1.98 19.21
N LYS A 162 -3.08 -1.38 20.40
CA LYS A 162 -2.26 -0.19 20.68
C LYS A 162 -0.79 -0.41 20.33
N THR A 163 -0.24 -1.55 20.75
CA THR A 163 1.15 -1.91 20.41
C THR A 163 1.37 -2.02 18.90
N SER A 164 0.39 -2.54 18.16
CA SER A 164 0.41 -2.59 16.69
C SER A 164 0.45 -1.20 16.07
N VAL A 165 -0.41 -0.29 16.56
CA VAL A 165 -0.46 1.10 16.13
C VAL A 165 0.88 1.78 16.34
N ASP A 166 1.43 1.71 17.56
CA ASP A 166 2.70 2.35 17.91
C ASP A 166 3.86 1.85 17.05
N ARG A 167 3.89 0.54 16.76
CA ARG A 167 4.91 -0.06 15.88
C ARG A 167 4.74 0.37 14.43
N THR A 168 3.50 0.41 13.94
CA THR A 168 3.19 0.80 12.56
C THR A 168 3.59 2.26 12.31
N VAL A 169 3.28 3.17 13.24
CA VAL A 169 3.70 4.57 13.16
C VAL A 169 5.22 4.69 13.21
N ARG A 170 5.89 3.98 14.12
CA ARG A 170 7.36 3.98 14.18
C ARG A 170 8.00 3.47 12.88
N TRP A 171 7.51 2.38 12.33
CA TRP A 171 8.06 1.82 11.09
C TRP A 171 7.78 2.72 9.88
N LEU A 172 6.66 3.44 9.86
CA LEU A 172 6.44 4.50 8.87
C LEU A 172 7.51 5.59 9.00
N ASP A 173 7.82 6.04 10.22
CA ASP A 173 8.85 7.07 10.45
C ASP A 173 10.21 6.59 9.96
N ASP A 174 10.57 5.35 10.27
CA ASP A 174 11.80 4.71 9.79
C ASP A 174 11.81 4.64 8.24
N CYS A 175 10.69 4.25 7.63
CA CYS A 175 10.55 4.19 6.17
C CYS A 175 10.71 5.57 5.50
N LEU A 176 10.08 6.61 6.06
CA LEU A 176 10.17 7.98 5.54
C LEU A 176 11.58 8.55 5.70
N ALA A 177 12.23 8.31 6.84
CA ALA A 177 13.61 8.76 7.07
C ALA A 177 14.62 8.10 6.11
N LEU A 178 14.31 6.89 5.63
CA LEU A 178 15.13 6.15 4.68
C LEU A 178 14.81 6.44 3.21
N ASN A 179 13.73 7.19 2.93
CA ASN A 179 13.31 7.50 1.56
C ASN A 179 13.68 8.95 1.19
N PRO A 180 14.87 9.20 0.60
CA PRO A 180 15.30 10.54 0.20
C PRO A 180 14.59 11.06 -1.05
N VAL A 181 13.87 10.18 -1.77
CA VAL A 181 13.10 10.52 -2.97
C VAL A 181 11.65 10.66 -2.55
N ASN A 182 11.00 11.78 -2.88
CA ASN A 182 9.57 12.04 -2.61
C ASN A 182 8.64 11.10 -3.40
N ASP A 183 8.82 9.79 -3.24
CA ASP A 183 7.94 8.75 -3.76
C ASP A 183 6.71 8.62 -2.86
N TYR A 184 5.58 8.26 -3.47
CA TYR A 184 4.29 8.25 -2.80
C TYR A 184 4.16 7.05 -1.86
N VAL A 185 4.35 7.32 -0.57
CA VAL A 185 4.17 6.35 0.51
C VAL A 185 2.74 6.42 1.02
N PHE A 186 2.02 5.31 0.93
CA PHE A 186 0.72 5.15 1.58
C PHE A 186 0.89 4.34 2.86
N LEU A 187 0.10 4.72 3.87
CA LEU A 187 0.01 3.99 5.11
C LEU A 187 -1.30 3.22 5.10
N PHE A 188 -1.23 1.90 5.08
CA PHE A 188 -2.40 1.04 5.24
C PHE A 188 -2.47 0.57 6.68
N TYR A 189 -3.53 0.97 7.38
CA TYR A 189 -3.86 0.46 8.70
C TYR A 189 -5.25 -0.16 8.63
N SER A 190 -5.36 -1.42 9.04
CA SER A 190 -6.62 -2.14 9.11
C SER A 190 -6.91 -2.48 10.56
N SER A 191 -8.00 -1.92 11.09
CA SER A 191 -8.54 -2.28 12.40
C SER A 191 -10.06 -2.25 12.33
N ARG A 192 -10.71 -3.27 12.89
CA ARG A 192 -12.18 -3.29 13.04
C ARG A 192 -12.65 -2.46 14.24
N ASP A 193 -11.75 -2.08 15.15
CA ASP A 193 -12.10 -1.21 16.27
C ASP A 193 -11.98 0.26 15.86
N MET A 194 -13.13 0.91 15.68
CA MET A 194 -13.20 2.33 15.35
C MET A 194 -12.55 3.24 16.39
N ASN A 195 -12.47 2.84 17.67
CA ASN A 195 -11.73 3.61 18.68
C ASN A 195 -10.23 3.57 18.42
N CYS A 196 -9.73 2.46 17.87
CA CYS A 196 -8.32 2.33 17.51
C CYS A 196 -8.00 3.01 16.17
N VAL A 197 -8.93 2.98 15.20
CA VAL A 197 -8.83 3.81 13.99
C VAL A 197 -8.83 5.30 14.36
N SER A 198 -9.72 5.74 15.26
CA SER A 198 -9.76 7.12 15.75
C SER A 198 -8.49 7.49 16.51
N LYS A 199 -7.96 6.64 17.38
CA LYS A 199 -6.67 6.88 18.07
C LYS A 199 -5.49 6.92 17.11
N PHE A 200 -5.46 6.06 16.11
CA PHE A 200 -4.45 6.10 15.04
C PHE A 200 -4.54 7.41 14.28
N MET A 201 -5.73 7.77 13.80
CA MET A 201 -5.99 9.04 13.11
C MET A 201 -5.64 10.25 13.99
N ASN A 202 -5.92 10.21 15.29
CA ASN A 202 -5.61 11.30 16.23
C ASN A 202 -4.11 11.38 16.52
N SER A 203 -3.43 10.25 16.75
CA SER A 203 -1.96 10.20 16.90
C SER A 203 -1.25 10.66 15.63
N TRP A 204 -1.87 10.45 14.47
CA TRP A 204 -1.35 10.88 13.18
C TRP A 204 -1.65 12.36 12.90
N LYS A 205 -2.90 12.81 13.10
CA LYS A 205 -3.32 14.22 12.99
C LYS A 205 -2.56 15.16 13.93
N PHE A 206 -2.15 14.69 15.12
CA PHE A 206 -1.35 15.49 16.06
C PHE A 206 0.08 15.80 15.56
N ASN A 207 0.58 15.06 14.57
CA ASN A 207 1.98 15.14 14.16
C ASN A 207 2.26 16.04 12.94
N ASN A 208 1.29 16.84 12.45
CA ASN A 208 1.50 17.93 11.48
C ASN A 208 2.51 17.61 10.34
N ARG A 209 2.26 16.55 9.57
CA ARG A 209 3.16 16.17 8.46
C ARG A 209 2.59 16.64 7.13
N ASN A 210 3.22 17.68 6.57
CA ASN A 210 2.88 18.31 5.29
C ASN A 210 3.55 17.63 4.08
N ASP A 211 3.90 16.36 4.17
CA ASP A 211 4.60 15.67 3.08
C ASP A 211 3.63 15.20 2.00
N CYS A 212 3.58 15.98 0.92
CA CYS A 212 3.31 15.62 -0.47
C CYS A 212 2.43 14.38 -0.71
N GLY A 213 1.10 14.57 -0.79
CA GLY A 213 0.20 13.62 -1.47
C GLY A 213 -0.73 12.77 -0.59
N PHE A 214 -0.94 13.11 0.67
CA PHE A 214 -1.93 12.42 1.52
C PHE A 214 -3.37 12.82 1.19
N ASN A 215 -3.90 12.31 0.08
CA ASN A 215 -5.33 12.21 -0.11
C ASN A 215 -5.74 10.75 0.14
N ASN A 216 -6.33 10.51 1.31
CA ASN A 216 -6.98 9.28 1.77
C ASN A 216 -6.07 8.13 2.23
N VAL A 217 -5.98 7.95 3.55
CA VAL A 217 -5.93 6.60 4.15
C VAL A 217 -7.28 5.95 3.84
N LEU A 218 -7.38 5.15 2.77
CA LEU A 218 -8.50 4.23 2.59
C LEU A 218 -8.11 3.06 1.68
N SER A 219 -7.97 1.87 2.27
CA SER A 219 -8.76 0.71 1.85
C SER A 219 -8.65 -0.42 2.88
N TYR A 220 -9.61 -0.47 3.80
CA TYR A 220 -10.38 -1.66 4.20
C TYR A 220 -11.51 -1.17 5.12
N PHE A 221 -12.51 -0.49 4.52
CA PHE A 221 -13.80 -0.24 5.16
C PHE A 221 -14.81 -1.15 4.48
N GLU A 222 -14.97 -2.36 4.98
CA GLU A 222 -16.26 -3.05 4.86
C GLU A 222 -17.09 -2.63 6.06
N SER A 223 -18.21 -1.96 5.77
CA SER A 223 -19.35 -1.77 6.68
C SER A 223 -19.04 -1.10 8.01
N LEU A 224 -19.34 0.20 8.12
CA LEU A 224 -20.17 0.83 9.16
C LEU A 224 -19.94 2.34 9.08
N GLY A 225 -20.96 3.05 8.56
CA GLY A 225 -20.89 4.48 8.29
C GLY A 225 -20.64 5.33 9.52
N TRP A 226 -19.75 6.29 9.40
CA TRP A 226 -19.76 7.55 10.15
C TRP A 226 -19.48 8.67 9.16
N GLU A 227 -20.54 9.47 8.93
CA GLU A 227 -20.51 10.81 8.40
C GLU A 227 -19.89 11.75 9.48
N ASP A 228 -19.39 12.89 9.03
CA ASP A 228 -19.04 14.10 9.81
C ASP A 228 -17.58 14.33 10.29
N GLU A 229 -17.14 15.56 9.98
CA GLU A 229 -15.96 16.31 10.41
C GLU A 229 -14.58 15.99 9.78
N ILE A 230 -14.42 16.38 8.52
CA ILE A 230 -13.18 17.05 8.07
C ILE A 230 -13.58 18.39 7.42
N GLU A 231 -13.74 19.40 8.26
CA GLU A 231 -13.80 20.79 7.83
C GLU A 231 -12.41 21.17 7.31
N LEU A 232 -12.28 21.31 5.99
CA LEU A 232 -11.12 21.91 5.35
C LEU A 232 -11.04 23.37 5.83
N GLN A 233 -10.12 23.67 6.73
CA GLN A 233 -9.72 25.05 6.96
C GLN A 233 -9.02 25.58 5.70
N ASN A 234 -9.81 26.19 4.83
CA ASN A 234 -9.33 27.22 3.91
C ASN A 234 -9.23 28.53 4.69
N LYS A 235 -8.01 28.86 5.13
CA LYS A 235 -7.54 30.25 5.27
C LYS A 235 -6.08 30.32 4.84
#